data_AF-A0A842KV77-F1
#
_entry.id   AF-A0A842KV77-F1
#
_cell.length_a   1.000
_cell.length_b   1.000
_cell.length_c   1.000
_cell.angle_alpha   90.00
_cell.angle_beta   90.00
_cell.angle_gamma   90.00
#
_symmetry.space_group_name_H-M   'P 1'
#
loop_
_entity.id
_entity.type
_entity.pdbx_description
1 polymer ?
#
loop_
_entity_poly.entity_id
_entity_poly.type
_entity_poly.pdbx_seq_one_letter_code
_entity_poly.pdbx_strand_id
1 'polypeptide(L)'
;HEEDMRRLILESPDIIEKGFRPITREYQTSNGFIDILGKDENGSLMVLELKSRRAGVSAVRQLKRYLEDFKDDKHGVRGVLVAPSITHDARELLEAEGLEFKSLEPPRELKKGYKMTLDKFISSR
;
A
#
# COMPACT_ATOMS: atom_id res chain seq x y z
N HIS A 1 7.61 -1.36 -9.73
CA HIS A 1 6.20 -1.32 -10.18
C HIS A 1 5.26 -1.33 -8.98
N GLU A 2 3.95 -1.15 -9.18
CA GLU A 2 2.95 -1.22 -8.10
C GLU A 2 2.89 -2.61 -7.47
N GLU A 3 3.02 -3.65 -8.28
CA GLU A 3 3.12 -5.04 -7.82
C GLU A 3 4.33 -5.26 -6.88
N ASP A 4 5.47 -4.62 -7.15
CA ASP A 4 6.64 -4.72 -6.27
C ASP A 4 6.40 -4.04 -4.92
N MET A 5 5.68 -2.91 -4.91
CA MET A 5 5.26 -2.26 -3.66
C MET A 5 4.33 -3.17 -2.88
N ARG A 6 3.34 -3.76 -3.55
CA ARG A 6 2.40 -4.70 -2.94
C ARG A 6 3.14 -5.86 -2.31
N ARG A 7 4.05 -6.49 -3.06
CA ARG A 7 4.90 -7.57 -2.55
C ARG A 7 5.73 -7.14 -1.34
N LEU A 8 6.37 -5.97 -1.39
CA LEU A 8 7.15 -5.43 -0.27
C LEU A 8 6.29 -5.26 0.99
N ILE A 9 5.07 -4.74 0.85
CA ILE A 9 4.13 -4.57 1.97
C ILE A 9 3.69 -5.93 2.54
N LEU A 10 3.43 -6.92 1.69
CA LEU A 10 3.04 -8.25 2.14
C LEU A 10 4.20 -8.99 2.83
N GLU A 11 5.44 -8.80 2.38
CA GLU A 11 6.64 -9.40 2.99
C GLU A 11 7.09 -8.67 4.26
N SER A 12 6.76 -7.38 4.40
CA SER A 12 7.13 -6.56 5.57
C SER A 12 6.04 -5.56 5.92
N PRO A 13 4.92 -5.99 6.54
CA PRO A 13 3.76 -5.12 6.79
C PRO A 13 4.04 -3.88 7.64
N ASP A 14 4.98 -3.98 8.57
CA ASP A 14 5.35 -2.90 9.49
C ASP A 14 5.88 -1.65 8.77
N ILE A 15 6.24 -1.73 7.48
CA ILE A 15 6.60 -0.56 6.68
C ILE A 15 5.43 0.43 6.53
N ILE A 16 4.18 -0.07 6.59
CA ILE A 16 2.98 0.76 6.58
C ILE A 16 2.82 1.39 7.95
N GLU A 17 2.60 0.57 8.97
CA GLU A 17 2.62 0.93 10.38
C GLU A 17 2.83 -0.33 11.23
N LYS A 18 3.32 -0.17 12.46
CA LYS A 18 3.53 -1.28 13.38
C LYS A 18 2.22 -2.00 13.66
N GLY A 19 2.23 -3.32 13.58
CA GLY A 19 1.06 -4.12 13.90
C GLY A 19 0.00 -4.19 12.79
N PHE A 20 0.25 -3.57 11.64
CA PHE A 20 -0.56 -3.80 10.43
C PHE A 20 -0.49 -5.26 10.00
N ARG A 21 -1.65 -5.86 9.72
CA ARG A 21 -1.80 -7.26 9.31
C ARG A 21 -2.59 -7.34 8.00
N PRO A 22 -1.93 -7.62 6.87
CA PRO A 22 -2.62 -7.85 5.60
C PRO A 22 -3.54 -9.08 5.70
N ILE A 23 -4.77 -8.97 5.21
CA ILE A 23 -5.72 -10.07 5.12
C ILE A 23 -5.73 -10.63 3.69
N THR A 24 -5.81 -9.75 2.70
CA THR A 24 -5.89 -10.14 1.29
C THR A 24 -5.40 -9.02 0.37
N ARG A 25 -5.13 -9.39 -0.88
CA ARG A 25 -4.75 -8.48 -1.98
C ARG A 25 -5.78 -8.55 -3.10
N GLU A 26 -5.91 -7.48 -3.88
CA GLU A 26 -6.85 -7.40 -5.01
C GLU A 26 -8.27 -7.79 -4.61
N TYR A 27 -8.76 -7.22 -3.50
CA TYR A 27 -10.08 -7.53 -2.96
C TYR A 27 -11.16 -6.93 -3.86
N GLN A 28 -12.04 -7.77 -4.38
CA GLN A 28 -13.12 -7.36 -5.26
C GLN A 28 -14.20 -6.61 -4.48
N THR A 29 -14.56 -5.43 -4.99
CA THR A 29 -15.64 -4.59 -4.47
C THR A 29 -16.67 -4.32 -5.57
N SER A 30 -17.76 -3.65 -5.20
CA SER A 30 -18.72 -3.11 -6.17
C SER A 30 -18.10 -2.03 -7.07
N ASN A 31 -17.05 -1.36 -6.58
CA ASN A 31 -16.43 -0.17 -7.17
C ASN A 31 -15.04 -0.42 -7.79
N GLY A 32 -14.62 -1.68 -7.92
CA GLY A 32 -13.31 -2.08 -8.45
C GLY A 32 -12.54 -3.01 -7.50
N PHE A 33 -11.21 -2.94 -7.52
CA PHE A 33 -10.34 -3.80 -6.69
C PHE A 33 -9.52 -2.95 -5.74
N ILE A 34 -9.54 -3.31 -4.45
CA ILE A 34 -8.65 -2.76 -3.43
C ILE A 34 -7.31 -3.47 -3.53
N ASP A 35 -6.21 -2.72 -3.55
CA ASP A 35 -4.88 -3.30 -3.66
C ASP A 35 -4.54 -4.22 -2.49
N ILE A 36 -4.69 -3.74 -1.26
CA ILE A 36 -4.49 -4.52 -0.03
C ILE A 36 -5.58 -4.16 0.98
N LEU A 37 -6.21 -5.18 1.54
CA LEU A 37 -7.11 -5.07 2.69
C LEU A 37 -6.44 -5.76 3.89
N GLY A 38 -6.44 -5.10 5.03
CA GLY A 38 -5.86 -5.63 6.27
C GLY A 38 -6.52 -5.08 7.52
N LYS A 39 -5.84 -5.23 8.65
CA LYS A 39 -6.24 -4.66 9.94
C LYS A 39 -5.07 -3.97 10.64
N ASP A 40 -5.36 -2.92 11.38
CA ASP A 40 -4.39 -2.32 12.30
C ASP A 40 -4.27 -3.14 13.61
N GLU A 41 -3.44 -2.65 14.54
CA GLU A 41 -3.22 -3.29 15.84
C GLU A 41 -4.48 -3.36 16.71
N ASN A 42 -5.44 -2.46 16.48
CA ASN A 42 -6.71 -2.37 17.22
C ASN A 42 -7.82 -3.23 16.58
N GLY A 43 -7.55 -3.82 15.41
CA GLY A 43 -8.48 -4.67 14.68
C GLY A 43 -9.40 -3.91 13.71
N SER A 44 -9.23 -2.60 13.55
CA SER A 44 -9.93 -1.77 12.57
C SER A 44 -9.50 -2.15 11.16
N LEU A 45 -10.42 -2.14 10.20
CA LEU A 45 -10.08 -2.43 8.81
C LEU A 45 -9.17 -1.33 8.24
N MET A 46 -8.20 -1.73 7.44
CA MET A 46 -7.33 -0.83 6.68
C MET A 46 -7.39 -1.16 5.19
N VAL A 47 -7.82 -0.18 4.41
CA VAL A 47 -7.85 -0.21 2.95
C VAL A 47 -6.64 0.56 2.43
N LEU A 48 -5.74 -0.12 1.73
CA LEU A 48 -4.56 0.49 1.12
C LEU A 48 -4.78 0.62 -0.38
N GLU A 49 -4.58 1.83 -0.90
CA GLU A 49 -4.54 2.14 -2.33
C GLU A 49 -3.08 2.46 -2.70
N LEU A 50 -2.48 1.71 -3.62
CA LEU A 50 -1.08 1.85 -3.98
C LEU A 50 -0.94 2.68 -5.26
N LYS A 51 0.11 3.52 -5.31
CA LYS A 51 0.54 4.19 -6.54
C LYS A 51 2.06 4.18 -6.63
N SER A 52 2.59 3.58 -7.69
CA SER A 52 4.05 3.54 -7.95
C SER A 52 4.68 4.88 -8.35
N ARG A 53 3.88 5.95 -8.43
CA ARG A 53 4.29 7.31 -8.80
C ARG A 53 3.50 8.32 -7.97
N ARG A 54 3.78 9.62 -8.17
CA ARG A 54 3.04 10.71 -7.52
C ARG A 54 1.52 10.51 -7.68
N ALA A 55 0.82 10.41 -6.56
CA ALA A 55 -0.62 10.23 -6.51
C ALA A 55 -1.37 11.55 -6.69
N GLY A 56 -2.51 11.51 -7.38
CA GLY A 56 -3.38 12.66 -7.63
C GLY A 56 -4.79 12.46 -7.06
N VAL A 57 -5.66 13.44 -7.29
CA VAL A 57 -7.04 13.51 -6.77
C VAL A 57 -7.86 12.27 -7.10
N SER A 58 -7.62 11.63 -8.26
CA SER A 58 -8.31 10.40 -8.66
C SER A 58 -8.07 9.25 -7.69
N ALA A 59 -6.84 9.10 -7.17
CA ALA A 59 -6.50 8.04 -6.22
C ALA A 59 -7.20 8.24 -4.88
N VAL A 60 -7.31 9.49 -4.41
CA VAL A 60 -8.04 9.84 -3.18
C VAL A 60 -9.53 9.51 -3.33
N ARG A 61 -10.14 9.91 -4.45
CA ARG A 61 -11.54 9.59 -4.74
C ARG A 61 -11.80 8.09 -4.84
N GLN A 62 -10.85 7.34 -5.38
CA GLN A 62 -10.92 5.88 -5.47
C GLN A 62 -10.88 5.24 -4.09
N LEU A 63 -9.91 5.62 -3.25
CA LEU A 63 -9.81 5.17 -1.87
C LEU A 63 -11.09 5.47 -1.08
N LYS A 64 -11.63 6.69 -1.21
CA LYS A 64 -12.92 7.04 -0.59
C LYS A 64 -14.03 6.09 -1.00
N ARG A 65 -14.19 5.80 -2.29
CA ARG A 65 -15.24 4.87 -2.78
C ARG A 65 -15.10 3.47 -2.17
N TYR A 66 -13.88 3.00 -1.93
CA TYR A 66 -13.67 1.70 -1.28
C TYR A 66 -14.06 1.68 0.18
N LEU A 67 -13.89 2.78 0.92
CA LEU A 67 -14.35 2.85 2.31
C LEU A 67 -15.88 2.80 2.43
N GLU A 68 -16.61 3.25 1.40
CA GLU A 68 -18.08 3.18 1.38
C GLU A 68 -18.59 1.74 1.54
N ASP A 69 -17.85 0.75 1.01
CA ASP A 69 -18.21 -0.67 1.11
C ASP A 69 -18.02 -1.26 2.53
N PHE A 70 -17.38 -0.53 3.45
CA PHE A 70 -17.08 -0.98 4.83
C PHE A 70 -17.58 -0.02 5.91
N LYS A 71 -18.47 0.91 5.58
CA LYS A 71 -18.97 1.92 6.53
C LYS A 71 -19.61 1.34 7.80
N ASP A 72 -20.18 0.14 7.68
CA ASP A 72 -20.86 -0.54 8.78
C ASP A 72 -19.94 -1.52 9.55
N ASP A 73 -18.62 -1.53 9.29
CA ASP A 73 -17.70 -2.38 10.06
C ASP A 73 -17.65 -1.97 11.53
N LYS A 74 -17.80 -2.96 12.42
CA LYS A 74 -17.89 -2.76 13.87
C LYS A 74 -16.68 -2.04 14.47
N HIS A 75 -15.49 -2.26 13.92
CA HIS A 75 -14.25 -1.65 14.44
C HIS A 75 -13.86 -0.38 13.64
N GLY A 76 -14.66 -0.02 12.64
CA GLY A 76 -14.38 1.08 11.73
C GLY A 76 -13.38 0.72 10.64
N VAL A 77 -13.24 1.65 9.70
CA VAL A 77 -12.38 1.49 8.52
C VAL A 77 -11.49 2.73 8.34
N ARG A 78 -10.21 2.50 8.08
CA ARG A 78 -9.19 3.50 7.75
C ARG A 78 -8.76 3.32 6.29
N GLY A 79 -8.58 4.43 5.59
CA GLY A 79 -8.09 4.43 4.21
C GLY A 79 -6.70 5.04 4.14
N VAL A 80 -5.73 4.32 3.58
CA VAL A 80 -4.34 4.77 3.44
C VAL A 80 -3.92 4.79 1.98
N LEU A 81 -3.59 5.97 1.45
CA LEU A 81 -2.98 6.14 0.14
C LEU A 81 -1.45 5.99 0.26
N VAL A 82 -0.89 4.99 -0.42
CA VAL A 82 0.53 4.67 -0.36
C VAL A 82 1.21 5.01 -1.68
N ALA A 83 2.09 6.00 -1.70
CA ALA A 83 2.78 6.44 -2.91
C ALA A 83 4.10 7.16 -2.59
N PRO A 84 5.04 7.33 -3.54
CA PRO A 84 6.24 8.13 -3.31
C PRO A 84 5.94 9.57 -2.88
N SER A 85 4.95 10.19 -3.54
CA SER A 85 4.49 11.55 -3.22
C SER A 85 3.02 11.73 -3.63
N ILE A 86 2.45 12.88 -3.26
CA ILE A 86 1.06 13.25 -3.55
C ILE A 86 1.03 14.70 -4.08
N THR A 87 0.08 15.02 -4.97
CA THR A 87 -0.15 16.40 -5.41
C THR A 87 -0.76 17.25 -4.28
N HIS A 88 -0.66 18.57 -4.37
CA HIS A 88 -1.23 19.47 -3.37
C HIS A 88 -2.75 19.31 -3.24
N ASP A 89 -3.48 19.40 -4.36
CA ASP A 89 -4.94 19.24 -4.38
C ASP A 89 -5.39 17.87 -3.87
N ALA A 90 -4.58 16.83 -4.10
CA ALA A 90 -4.87 15.49 -3.60
C ALA A 90 -4.65 15.40 -2.09
N ARG A 91 -3.63 16.09 -1.56
CA ARG A 91 -3.43 16.19 -0.11
C ARG A 91 -4.58 16.93 0.57
N GLU A 92 -5.00 18.07 0.02
CA GLU A 92 -6.14 18.83 0.56
C GLU A 92 -7.41 17.99 0.60
N LEU A 93 -7.72 17.26 -0.49
CA LEU A 93 -8.86 16.35 -0.51
C LEU A 93 -8.70 15.18 0.47
N LEU A 94 -7.51 14.59 0.54
CA LEU A 94 -7.22 13.46 1.45
C LEU A 94 -7.45 13.85 2.91
N GLU A 95 -6.98 15.03 3.31
CA GLU A 95 -7.20 15.59 4.64
C GLU A 95 -8.68 15.92 4.90
N ALA A 96 -9.37 16.53 3.92
CA ALA A 96 -10.80 16.85 4.03
C ALA A 96 -11.69 15.60 4.18
N GLU A 97 -11.26 14.47 3.62
CA GLU A 97 -11.98 13.19 3.67
C GLU A 97 -11.57 12.31 4.86
N GLY A 98 -10.66 12.76 5.72
CA GLY A 98 -10.17 11.99 6.87
C GLY A 98 -9.36 10.75 6.46
N LEU A 99 -8.72 10.79 5.29
CA LEU A 99 -7.89 9.72 4.74
C LEU A 99 -6.42 9.93 5.14
N GLU A 100 -5.63 8.87 5.09
CA GLU A 100 -4.23 8.89 5.50
C GLU A 100 -3.28 8.75 4.30
N PHE A 101 -2.07 9.30 4.43
CA PHE A 101 -1.03 9.19 3.41
C PHE A 101 0.23 8.55 3.97
N LYS A 102 0.76 7.54 3.28
CA LYS A 102 2.07 6.94 3.57
C LYS A 102 3.01 7.10 2.38
N SER A 103 4.14 7.76 2.60
CA SER A 103 5.20 7.81 1.60
C SER A 103 5.94 6.46 1.53
N LEU A 104 5.96 5.84 0.35
CA LEU A 104 6.71 4.62 0.07
C LEU A 104 7.21 4.65 -1.37
N GLU A 105 8.53 4.57 -1.53
CA GLU A 105 9.15 4.43 -2.85
C GLU A 105 8.95 3.01 -3.39
N PRO A 106 8.62 2.82 -4.68
CA PRO A 106 8.65 1.49 -5.27
C PRO A 106 10.07 0.91 -5.16
N PRO A 107 10.21 -0.39 -4.88
CA PRO A 107 11.50 -1.05 -4.97
C PRO A 107 12.14 -0.71 -6.30
N ARG A 108 13.36 -0.16 -6.27
CA ARG A 108 14.14 0.01 -7.49
C ARG A 108 14.41 -1.38 -8.01
N GLU A 109 13.95 -1.69 -9.22
CA GLU A 109 14.48 -2.86 -9.91
C GLU A 109 16.01 -2.71 -9.90
N LEU A 110 16.70 -3.59 -9.18
CA LEU A 110 18.06 -3.93 -9.55
C LEU A 110 17.91 -4.48 -10.96
N LYS A 111 18.14 -3.62 -11.97
CA LYS A 111 18.21 -4.02 -13.38
C LYS A 111 18.96 -5.35 -13.41
N LYS A 112 18.33 -6.39 -13.95
CA LYS A 112 18.90 -7.73 -14.16
C LYS A 112 20.40 -7.64 -14.46
N GLY A 113 21.20 -7.85 -13.43
CA GLY A 113 22.63 -7.53 -13.43
C GLY A 113 23.38 -8.05 -12.21
N TYR A 114 22.71 -8.77 -11.30
CA TYR A 114 23.40 -9.61 -10.32
C TYR A 114 23.83 -10.93 -10.98
N LYS A 115 24.69 -10.80 -11.98
CA LYS A 115 25.53 -11.86 -12.52
C LYS A 115 26.98 -11.46 -12.22
N MET A 116 27.32 -11.31 -10.93
CA MET A 116 28.72 -11.34 -10.50
C MET A 116 28.85 -12.07 -9.16
N THR A 117 29.44 -13.25 -9.30
CA THR A 117 30.18 -14.02 -8.31
C THR A 117 29.39 -14.63 -7.15
N LEU A 118 28.63 -15.66 -7.52
CA LEU A 118 28.44 -16.85 -6.69
C LEU A 118 29.74 -17.70 -6.59
N ASP A 119 30.91 -17.09 -6.75
CA ASP A 119 32.22 -17.75 -6.71
C ASP A 119 32.92 -17.61 -5.34
N LYS A 120 32.32 -16.91 -4.37
CA LYS A 120 32.89 -16.74 -3.01
C LYS A 120 32.32 -17.65 -1.93
N PHE A 121 31.36 -18.53 -2.27
CA PHE A 121 30.78 -19.48 -1.29
C PHE A 121 31.18 -20.94 -1.50
N ILE A 122 31.97 -21.26 -2.54
CA ILE A 122 32.52 -22.60 -2.79
C ILE A 122 34.04 -22.50 -3.01
N SER A 123 34.77 -21.94 -2.05
CA SER A 123 36.20 -22.26 -1.88
C SER A 123 36.70 -21.80 -0.52
N SER A 124 36.42 -22.63 0.49
CA SER A 124 37.33 -22.87 1.62
C SER A 124 36.86 -24.19 2.26
N ARG A 125 37.13 -25.28 1.51
CA ARG A 125 37.71 -26.47 2.13
C ARG A 125 39.20 -26.22 2.26
#